data_AF-A0A2U3LBR9-F1
#
_entry.id   AF-A0A2U3LBR9-F1
#
_cell.length_a   1.000
_cell.length_b   1.000
_cell.length_c   1.000
_cell.angle_alpha   90.00
_cell.angle_beta   90.00
_cell.angle_gamma   90.00
#
_symmetry.space_group_name_H-M   'P 1'
#
loop_
_entity.id
_entity.type
_entity.pdbx_description
1 polymer ?
#
loop_
_entity_poly.entity_id
_entity_poly.type
_entity_poly.pdbx_seq_one_letter_code
_entity_poly.pdbx_strand_id
1 'polypeptide(L)'
;MNYIFRTVIIASGLACAAQAATPEENWLTKVYNWLTKVYQDLLNRPADPAAQGFLPQAGTQQGRQQVVLAITASTEYRSDLIQSMYMQYLQRGAQQAELAPWLAAFSQGATDEQIRAAIIGSPEYFQTRDGGSVDQFITTLYGDVLNRSPSPQQSAFFRVIIPFQSRAAVAMLLFSSSEYRGLLVAGDYQKYLGRPVDPAGSAAGIQFLQNGTDEQYLAFLLSSQEYFNDAQVSNGVDVKARFSQGSAVAFNPASPGTANLLVQVSGLSDGEPVLGLTQNQFHVTGHFQLPRQVCSFSSNSVTSFGSVGNGWYQMTVALANTHDLCQWVTGDYLANIAIQGSKQGATVATLNIQ
;
A
#
# COMPACT_ATOMS: atom_id res chain seq x y z
N MET A 1 -29.15 14.20 20.55
CA MET A 1 -28.15 14.80 21.45
C MET A 1 -27.28 15.70 20.61
N ASN A 2 -27.21 16.99 20.96
CA ASN A 2 -26.72 18.09 20.15
C ASN A 2 -25.21 18.03 19.91
N TYR A 3 -24.77 18.12 18.66
CA TYR A 3 -23.39 18.38 18.29
C TYR A 3 -23.12 19.89 18.39
N ILE A 4 -22.30 20.29 19.36
CA ILE A 4 -21.83 21.67 19.49
C ILE A 4 -20.56 21.81 18.64
N PHE A 5 -20.67 22.46 17.48
CA PHE A 5 -19.49 23.01 16.80
C PHE A 5 -19.04 24.26 17.57
N ARG A 6 -17.86 24.21 18.21
CA ARG A 6 -17.21 25.41 18.75
C ARG A 6 -16.11 25.85 17.79
N THR A 7 -16.30 27.03 17.21
CA THR A 7 -15.29 27.83 16.51
C THR A 7 -14.09 28.07 17.43
N VAL A 8 -12.91 27.61 17.02
CA VAL A 8 -11.64 27.92 17.71
C VAL A 8 -11.17 29.30 17.23
N ILE A 9 -11.15 30.26 18.16
CA ILE A 9 -10.51 31.58 17.98
C ILE A 9 -9.03 31.39 18.34
N ILE A 10 -8.13 31.62 17.38
CA ILE A 10 -6.68 31.63 17.64
C ILE A 10 -6.32 32.98 18.28
N ALA A 11 -6.11 33.00 19.60
CA ALA A 11 -5.52 34.15 20.28
C ALA A 11 -3.98 34.07 20.17
N SER A 12 -3.39 35.19 19.77
CA SER A 12 -1.96 35.39 19.57
C SER A 12 -1.16 35.41 20.89
N GLY A 13 -0.09 34.61 20.93
CA GLY A 13 1.11 34.86 21.73
C GLY A 13 1.20 34.17 23.09
N LEU A 14 2.08 33.15 23.19
CA LEU A 14 3.08 32.86 24.24
C LEU A 14 3.39 31.34 24.31
N ALA A 15 4.68 31.02 24.35
CA ALA A 15 5.30 29.72 24.66
C ALA A 15 4.88 28.50 23.81
N CYS A 16 5.75 28.10 22.88
CA CYS A 16 5.64 26.84 22.14
C CYS A 16 6.09 25.65 23.01
N ALA A 17 5.31 25.33 24.04
CA ALA A 17 5.27 23.96 24.54
C ALA A 17 4.46 23.15 23.53
N ALA A 18 5.00 22.04 23.02
CA ALA A 18 4.23 21.10 22.22
C ALA A 18 3.06 20.62 23.10
N GLN A 19 1.86 21.14 22.86
CA GLN A 19 0.66 20.65 23.52
C GLN A 19 0.42 19.24 22.98
N ALA A 20 0.46 18.26 23.88
CA ALA A 20 0.08 16.90 23.56
C ALA A 20 -1.32 16.94 22.91
N ALA A 21 -1.45 16.31 21.75
CA ALA A 21 -2.71 16.25 21.02
C ALA A 21 -3.83 15.80 21.96
N THR A 22 -4.98 16.48 21.89
CA THR A 22 -6.15 16.08 22.65
C THR A 22 -6.55 14.64 22.28
N PRO A 23 -7.23 13.88 23.15
CA PRO A 23 -7.69 12.52 22.82
C PRO A 23 -8.50 12.46 21.52
N GLU A 24 -9.21 13.53 21.17
CA GLU A 24 -9.97 13.67 19.92
C GLU A 24 -9.06 13.86 18.68
N GLU A 25 -7.98 14.64 18.79
CA GLU A 25 -6.98 14.81 17.71
C GLU A 25 -6.21 13.51 17.44
N ASN A 26 -5.79 12.79 18.49
CA ASN A 26 -5.11 11.50 18.36
C ASN A 26 -6.01 10.45 17.69
N TRP A 27 -7.31 10.50 17.99
CA TRP A 27 -8.28 9.60 17.39
C TRP A 27 -8.49 9.84 15.89
N LEU A 28 -8.65 11.08 15.45
CA LEU A 28 -8.84 11.42 14.03
C LEU A 28 -7.62 11.01 13.20
N THR A 29 -6.42 11.21 13.72
CA THR A 29 -5.18 10.67 13.16
C THR A 29 -5.27 9.17 12.91
N LYS A 30 -5.71 8.38 13.91
CA LYS A 30 -5.74 6.91 13.78
C LYS A 30 -6.70 6.45 12.69
N VAL A 31 -7.86 7.10 12.60
CA VAL A 31 -8.86 6.84 11.56
C VAL A 31 -8.32 7.22 10.18
N TYR A 32 -7.59 8.32 10.08
CA TYR A 32 -6.94 8.73 8.82
C TYR A 32 -5.87 7.74 8.35
N ASN A 33 -5.04 7.19 9.24
CA ASN A 33 -4.04 6.18 8.88
C ASN A 33 -4.69 4.89 8.40
N TRP A 34 -5.74 4.47 9.12
CA TRP A 34 -6.56 3.34 8.72
C TRP A 34 -7.11 3.54 7.31
N LEU A 35 -7.70 4.70 7.03
CA LEU A 35 -8.25 5.02 5.71
C LEU A 35 -7.16 5.01 4.64
N THR A 36 -6.00 5.59 4.94
CA THR A 36 -4.84 5.60 4.02
C THR A 36 -4.38 4.18 3.68
N LYS A 37 -4.27 3.30 4.69
CA LYS A 37 -3.93 1.89 4.46
C LYS A 37 -5.00 1.16 3.64
N VAL A 38 -6.29 1.39 3.91
CA VAL A 38 -7.39 0.81 3.11
C VAL A 38 -7.30 1.22 1.65
N TYR A 39 -7.02 2.50 1.34
CA TYR A 39 -6.83 2.96 -0.04
C TYR A 39 -5.62 2.29 -0.69
N GLN A 40 -4.51 2.18 0.03
CA GLN A 40 -3.32 1.52 -0.49
C GLN A 40 -3.56 0.03 -0.77
N ASP A 41 -4.24 -0.68 0.14
CA ASP A 41 -4.43 -2.13 0.07
C ASP A 41 -5.52 -2.54 -0.93
N LEU A 42 -6.58 -1.72 -1.10
CA LEU A 42 -7.72 -2.02 -1.99
C LEU A 42 -7.62 -1.37 -3.37
N LEU A 43 -7.08 -0.15 -3.46
CA LEU A 43 -7.06 0.65 -4.69
C LEU A 43 -5.64 0.91 -5.21
N ASN A 44 -4.61 0.41 -4.52
CA ASN A 44 -3.21 0.56 -4.90
C ASN A 44 -2.78 2.02 -5.14
N ARG A 45 -3.36 2.96 -4.40
CA ARG A 45 -3.07 4.40 -4.50
C ARG A 45 -3.25 5.11 -3.16
N PRO A 46 -2.65 6.29 -2.97
CA PRO A 46 -2.93 7.11 -1.80
C PRO A 46 -4.39 7.61 -1.78
N ALA A 47 -4.90 7.84 -0.57
CA ALA A 47 -6.19 8.51 -0.36
C ALA A 47 -6.14 9.95 -0.89
N ASP A 48 -7.15 10.31 -1.69
CA ASP A 48 -7.31 11.67 -2.24
C ASP A 48 -8.07 12.58 -1.25
N PRO A 49 -8.16 13.91 -1.50
CA PRO A 49 -8.90 14.81 -0.62
C PRO A 49 -10.39 14.46 -0.43
N ALA A 50 -11.04 13.81 -1.42
CA ALA A 50 -12.45 13.43 -1.29
C ALA A 50 -12.63 12.26 -0.31
N ALA A 51 -11.60 11.42 -0.12
CA ALA A 51 -11.59 10.35 0.89
C ALA A 51 -11.84 10.88 2.31
N GLN A 52 -11.51 12.14 2.61
CA GLN A 52 -11.75 12.76 3.92
C GLN A 52 -13.24 12.78 4.32
N GLY A 53 -14.15 12.70 3.34
CA GLY A 53 -15.59 12.57 3.59
C GLY A 53 -15.98 11.30 4.36
N PHE A 54 -15.12 10.27 4.37
CA PHE A 54 -15.35 9.04 5.12
C PHE A 54 -14.96 9.14 6.60
N LEU A 55 -14.16 10.12 7.00
CA LEU A 55 -13.63 10.22 8.38
C LEU A 55 -14.72 10.31 9.46
N PRO A 56 -15.82 11.08 9.29
CA PRO A 56 -16.85 11.19 10.33
C PRO A 56 -17.54 9.85 10.65
N GLN A 57 -17.73 9.00 9.63
CA GLN A 57 -18.38 7.70 9.79
C GLN A 57 -17.39 6.60 10.19
N ALA A 58 -16.12 6.68 9.81
CA ALA A 58 -15.08 5.70 10.13
C ALA A 58 -14.69 5.64 11.62
N GLY A 59 -15.43 6.35 12.48
CA GLY A 59 -15.16 6.43 13.90
C GLY A 59 -15.58 5.21 14.76
N THR A 60 -16.21 4.21 14.17
CA THR A 60 -16.52 2.98 14.87
C THR A 60 -16.13 1.80 13.99
N GLN A 61 -15.98 0.60 14.56
CA GLN A 61 -15.76 -0.59 13.75
C GLN A 61 -16.86 -0.77 12.70
N GLN A 62 -18.12 -0.58 13.08
CA GLN A 62 -19.26 -0.66 12.15
C GLN A 62 -19.17 0.40 11.04
N GLY A 63 -18.79 1.62 11.39
CA GLY A 63 -18.62 2.68 10.41
C GLY A 63 -17.43 2.47 9.46
N ARG A 64 -16.32 1.91 9.96
CA ARG A 64 -15.20 1.44 9.12
C ARG A 64 -15.63 0.34 8.16
N GLN A 65 -16.46 -0.60 8.62
CA GLN A 65 -17.02 -1.65 7.77
C GLN A 65 -17.86 -1.05 6.64
N GLN A 66 -18.70 -0.05 6.93
CA GLN A 66 -19.49 0.66 5.91
C GLN A 66 -18.61 1.40 4.90
N VAL A 67 -17.50 2.00 5.34
CA VAL A 67 -16.52 2.65 4.44
C VAL A 67 -15.86 1.64 3.52
N VAL A 68 -15.41 0.49 4.04
CA VAL A 68 -14.80 -0.55 3.18
C VAL A 68 -15.82 -1.06 2.16
N LEU A 69 -17.07 -1.31 2.57
CA LEU A 69 -18.14 -1.70 1.66
C LEU A 69 -18.42 -0.64 0.58
N ALA A 70 -18.35 0.65 0.92
CA ALA A 70 -18.51 1.73 -0.05
C ALA A 70 -17.36 1.76 -1.06
N ILE A 71 -16.13 1.52 -0.61
CA ILE A 71 -14.94 1.46 -1.46
C ILE A 71 -14.98 0.23 -2.37
N THR A 72 -15.32 -0.95 -1.86
CA THR A 72 -15.40 -2.18 -2.68
C THR A 72 -16.59 -2.18 -3.64
N ALA A 73 -17.65 -1.42 -3.33
CA ALA A 73 -18.75 -1.18 -4.27
C ALA A 73 -18.41 -0.16 -5.37
N SER A 74 -17.29 0.57 -5.26
CA SER A 74 -16.91 1.61 -6.21
C SER A 74 -16.54 1.06 -7.59
N THR A 75 -16.72 1.87 -8.62
CA THR A 75 -16.30 1.53 -9.99
C THR A 75 -14.79 1.32 -10.09
N GLU A 76 -14.01 2.07 -9.31
CA GLU A 76 -12.54 1.96 -9.29
C GLU A 76 -12.10 0.58 -8.80
N TYR A 77 -12.52 0.19 -7.59
CA TYR A 77 -12.21 -1.12 -7.03
C TYR A 77 -12.66 -2.26 -7.96
N ARG A 78 -13.90 -2.19 -8.47
CA ARG A 78 -14.44 -3.23 -9.35
C ARG A 78 -13.67 -3.32 -10.67
N SER A 79 -13.21 -2.20 -11.21
CA SER A 79 -12.39 -2.19 -12.44
C SER A 79 -11.03 -2.83 -12.19
N ASP A 80 -10.36 -2.50 -11.09
CA ASP A 80 -9.08 -3.10 -10.71
C ASP A 80 -9.21 -4.60 -10.42
N LEU A 81 -10.31 -4.99 -9.77
CA LEU A 81 -10.63 -6.38 -9.51
C LEU A 81 -10.82 -7.16 -10.82
N ILE A 82 -11.63 -6.66 -11.75
CA ILE A 82 -11.80 -7.30 -13.07
C ILE A 82 -10.46 -7.38 -13.81
N GLN A 83 -9.67 -6.30 -13.78
CA GLN A 83 -8.33 -6.28 -14.39
C GLN A 83 -7.44 -7.39 -13.81
N SER A 84 -7.47 -7.58 -12.49
CA SER A 84 -6.72 -8.64 -11.82
C SER A 84 -7.19 -10.03 -12.21
N MET A 85 -8.51 -10.24 -12.35
CA MET A 85 -9.09 -11.52 -12.80
C MET A 85 -8.66 -11.85 -14.25
N TYR A 86 -8.65 -10.86 -15.13
CA TYR A 86 -8.14 -11.02 -16.50
C TYR A 86 -6.66 -11.37 -16.52
N MET A 87 -5.84 -10.66 -15.73
CA MET A 87 -4.40 -10.96 -15.62
C MET A 87 -4.17 -12.37 -15.07
N GLN A 88 -4.93 -12.78 -14.05
CA GLN A 88 -4.78 -14.09 -13.42
C GLN A 88 -5.21 -15.22 -14.37
N TYR A 89 -6.40 -15.14 -14.97
CA TYR A 89 -6.98 -16.28 -15.69
C TYR A 89 -6.68 -16.26 -17.20
N LEU A 90 -6.59 -15.07 -17.81
CA LEU A 90 -6.35 -14.93 -19.25
C LEU A 90 -4.93 -14.47 -19.60
N GLN A 91 -4.11 -14.13 -18.60
CA GLN A 91 -2.72 -13.68 -18.78
C GLN A 91 -2.58 -12.41 -19.63
N ARG A 92 -3.60 -11.56 -19.61
CA ARG A 92 -3.62 -10.25 -20.27
C ARG A 92 -4.51 -9.30 -19.49
N GLY A 93 -4.37 -8.00 -19.74
CA GLY A 93 -5.30 -7.01 -19.22
C GLY A 93 -6.69 -7.08 -19.89
N ALA A 94 -7.72 -6.67 -19.17
CA ALA A 94 -9.03 -6.41 -19.76
C ALA A 94 -8.95 -5.15 -20.63
N GLN A 95 -9.61 -5.19 -21.80
CA GLN A 95 -9.78 -4.00 -22.62
C GLN A 95 -10.94 -3.16 -22.08
N GLN A 96 -10.93 -1.85 -22.35
CA GLN A 96 -11.95 -0.93 -21.83
C GLN A 96 -13.39 -1.35 -22.19
N ALA A 97 -13.59 -1.89 -23.40
CA ALA A 97 -14.90 -2.38 -23.85
C ALA A 97 -15.36 -3.65 -23.11
N GLU A 98 -14.43 -4.43 -22.57
CA GLU A 98 -14.70 -5.64 -21.80
C GLU A 98 -15.10 -5.33 -20.36
N LEU A 99 -14.65 -4.19 -19.80
CA LEU A 99 -14.98 -3.80 -18.42
C LEU A 99 -16.46 -3.44 -18.23
N ALA A 100 -17.04 -2.72 -19.19
CA ALA A 100 -18.41 -2.21 -19.10
C ALA A 100 -19.48 -3.29 -18.79
N PRO A 101 -19.55 -4.44 -19.49
CA PRO A 101 -20.53 -5.47 -19.16
C PRO A 101 -20.33 -6.07 -17.77
N TRP A 102 -19.09 -6.21 -17.29
CA TRP A 102 -18.82 -6.72 -15.95
C TRP A 102 -19.24 -5.74 -14.85
N LEU A 103 -18.97 -4.45 -15.03
CA LEU A 103 -19.44 -3.41 -14.13
C LEU A 103 -20.98 -3.36 -14.07
N ALA A 104 -21.65 -3.55 -15.22
CA ALA A 104 -23.10 -3.67 -15.27
C ALA A 104 -23.61 -4.92 -14.53
N ALA A 105 -22.92 -6.06 -14.65
CA ALA A 105 -23.27 -7.28 -13.92
C ALA A 105 -23.15 -7.07 -12.39
N PHE A 106 -22.10 -6.40 -11.92
CA PHE A 106 -21.98 -6.04 -10.51
C PHE A 106 -23.12 -5.12 -10.02
N SER A 107 -23.62 -4.21 -10.87
CA SER A 107 -24.79 -3.38 -10.52
C SER A 107 -26.09 -4.18 -10.39
N GLN A 108 -26.14 -5.37 -11.01
CA GLN A 108 -27.26 -6.31 -10.93
C GLN A 108 -27.08 -7.35 -9.81
N GLY A 109 -26.03 -7.23 -9.01
CA GLY A 109 -25.77 -8.12 -7.87
C GLY A 109 -24.96 -9.38 -8.21
N ALA A 110 -24.23 -9.40 -9.33
CA ALA A 110 -23.28 -10.47 -9.59
C ALA A 110 -22.18 -10.50 -8.52
N THR A 111 -21.75 -11.71 -8.11
CA THR A 111 -20.63 -11.89 -7.16
C THR A 111 -19.30 -12.04 -7.88
N ASP A 112 -18.21 -11.84 -7.16
CA ASP A 112 -16.84 -12.04 -7.65
C ASP A 112 -16.68 -13.43 -8.28
N GLU A 113 -17.17 -14.48 -7.61
CA GLU A 113 -17.09 -15.88 -8.10
C GLU A 113 -17.79 -16.05 -9.43
N GLN A 114 -18.96 -15.41 -9.61
CA GLN A 114 -19.71 -15.49 -10.86
C GLN A 114 -18.95 -14.85 -12.02
N ILE A 115 -18.29 -13.72 -11.76
CA ILE A 115 -17.44 -13.05 -12.76
C ILE A 115 -16.20 -13.90 -13.07
N ARG A 116 -15.47 -14.38 -12.03
CA ARG A 116 -14.30 -15.26 -12.20
C ARG A 116 -14.66 -16.51 -13.01
N ALA A 117 -15.77 -17.16 -12.68
CA ALA A 117 -16.24 -18.34 -13.37
C ALA A 117 -16.67 -18.07 -14.81
N ALA A 118 -17.27 -16.91 -15.10
CA ALA A 118 -17.61 -16.53 -16.46
C ALA A 118 -16.36 -16.29 -17.31
N ILE A 119 -15.33 -15.65 -16.75
CA ILE A 119 -14.02 -15.43 -17.40
C ILE A 119 -13.35 -16.79 -17.70
N ILE A 120 -13.23 -17.67 -16.71
CA ILE A 120 -12.65 -19.01 -16.88
C ILE A 120 -13.49 -19.88 -17.82
N GLY A 121 -14.81 -19.72 -17.82
CA GLY A 121 -15.71 -20.45 -18.69
C GLY A 121 -15.64 -20.03 -20.16
N SER A 122 -15.01 -18.89 -20.45
CA SER A 122 -14.96 -18.29 -21.78
C SER A 122 -14.28 -19.19 -22.82
N PRO A 123 -14.60 -19.04 -24.12
CA PRO A 123 -13.87 -19.68 -25.20
C PRO A 123 -12.38 -19.31 -25.20
N GLU A 124 -12.05 -18.09 -24.78
CA GLU A 124 -10.67 -17.62 -24.73
C GLU A 124 -9.83 -18.41 -23.73
N TYR A 125 -10.26 -18.50 -22.47
CA TYR A 125 -9.57 -19.29 -21.45
C TYR A 125 -9.29 -20.71 -21.95
N PHE A 126 -10.32 -21.38 -22.46
CA PHE A 126 -10.20 -22.75 -22.95
C PHE A 126 -9.23 -22.93 -24.14
N GLN A 127 -9.13 -21.92 -25.01
CA GLN A 127 -8.23 -21.99 -26.17
C GLN A 127 -6.80 -21.60 -25.80
N THR A 128 -6.62 -20.52 -25.03
CA THR A 128 -5.29 -19.95 -24.75
C THR A 128 -4.59 -20.57 -23.55
N ARG A 129 -5.35 -21.06 -22.56
CA ARG A 129 -4.81 -21.66 -21.33
C ARG A 129 -4.77 -23.18 -21.42
N ASP A 130 -5.80 -23.78 -22.01
CA ASP A 130 -6.00 -25.24 -21.95
C ASP A 130 -5.72 -25.97 -23.27
N GLY A 131 -5.31 -25.25 -24.31
CA GLY A 131 -5.05 -25.84 -25.63
C GLY A 131 -6.28 -26.51 -26.25
N GLY A 132 -7.49 -26.17 -25.81
CA GLY A 132 -8.74 -26.70 -26.34
C GLY A 132 -9.12 -28.11 -25.87
N SER A 133 -8.50 -28.64 -24.80
CA SER A 133 -8.81 -29.98 -24.26
C SER A 133 -9.56 -29.91 -22.93
N VAL A 134 -10.58 -30.77 -22.77
CA VAL A 134 -11.33 -30.92 -21.51
C VAL A 134 -10.42 -31.38 -20.36
N ASP A 135 -9.48 -32.29 -20.62
CA ASP A 135 -8.58 -32.81 -19.59
C ASP A 135 -7.62 -31.74 -19.08
N GLN A 136 -7.11 -30.93 -20.02
CA GLN A 136 -6.24 -29.82 -19.68
C GLN A 136 -7.03 -28.72 -18.95
N PHE A 137 -8.26 -28.40 -19.40
CA PHE A 137 -9.14 -27.48 -18.70
C PHE A 137 -9.35 -27.85 -17.24
N ILE A 138 -9.63 -29.12 -16.94
CA ILE A 138 -9.81 -29.56 -15.55
C ILE A 138 -8.52 -29.35 -14.75
N THR A 139 -7.36 -29.67 -15.32
CA THR A 139 -6.07 -29.55 -14.63
C THR A 139 -5.68 -28.10 -14.39
N THR A 140 -5.81 -27.22 -15.39
CA THR A 140 -5.52 -25.79 -15.26
C THR A 140 -6.50 -25.11 -14.32
N LEU A 141 -7.80 -25.41 -14.42
CA LEU A 141 -8.83 -24.87 -13.52
C LEU A 141 -8.51 -25.17 -12.05
N TYR A 142 -8.11 -26.40 -11.75
CA TYR A 142 -7.69 -26.79 -10.40
C TYR A 142 -6.43 -26.06 -9.93
N GLY A 143 -5.46 -25.87 -10.82
CA GLY A 143 -4.26 -25.08 -10.54
C GLY A 143 -4.59 -23.61 -10.25
N ASP A 144 -5.39 -22.98 -11.10
CA ASP A 144 -5.72 -21.55 -11.04
C ASP A 144 -6.67 -21.21 -9.87
N VAL A 145 -7.54 -22.14 -9.45
CA VAL A 145 -8.54 -21.90 -8.40
C VAL A 145 -8.12 -22.47 -7.05
N LEU A 146 -7.51 -23.66 -7.02
CA LEU A 146 -7.22 -24.40 -5.78
C LEU A 146 -5.72 -24.60 -5.52
N ASN A 147 -4.84 -24.06 -6.37
CA ASN A 147 -3.38 -24.16 -6.24
C ASN A 147 -2.86 -25.62 -6.12
N ARG A 148 -3.56 -26.58 -6.75
CA ARG A 148 -3.14 -28.00 -6.77
C ARG A 148 -3.69 -28.72 -7.99
N SER A 149 -3.20 -29.93 -8.24
CA SER A 149 -3.77 -30.81 -9.26
C SER A 149 -5.04 -31.54 -8.76
N PRO A 150 -5.97 -31.91 -9.67
CA PRO A 150 -7.12 -32.75 -9.33
C PRO A 150 -6.69 -34.21 -9.09
N SER A 151 -7.44 -34.92 -8.26
CA SER A 151 -7.30 -36.38 -8.16
C SER A 151 -7.85 -37.08 -9.42
N PRO A 152 -7.51 -38.35 -9.67
CA PRO A 152 -8.09 -39.12 -10.78
C PRO A 152 -9.62 -39.19 -10.71
N GLN A 153 -10.20 -39.32 -9.51
CA GLN A 153 -11.64 -39.37 -9.29
C GLN A 153 -12.30 -38.01 -9.57
N GLN A 154 -11.69 -36.92 -9.11
CA GLN A 154 -12.17 -35.56 -9.42
C GLN A 154 -12.13 -35.30 -10.93
N SER A 155 -11.04 -35.69 -11.60
CA SER A 155 -10.90 -35.54 -13.05
C SER A 155 -11.93 -36.37 -13.83
N ALA A 156 -12.21 -37.61 -13.38
CA ALA A 156 -13.24 -38.45 -13.98
C ALA A 156 -14.65 -37.86 -13.78
N PHE A 157 -14.95 -37.33 -12.58
CA PHE A 157 -16.22 -36.67 -12.30
C PHE A 157 -16.45 -35.45 -13.21
N PHE A 158 -15.47 -34.55 -13.32
CA PHE A 158 -15.62 -33.35 -14.14
C PHE A 158 -15.73 -33.65 -15.63
N ARG A 159 -15.01 -34.66 -16.13
CA ARG A 159 -15.15 -35.15 -17.52
C ARG A 159 -16.57 -35.56 -17.86
N VAL A 160 -17.29 -36.16 -16.90
CA VAL A 160 -18.67 -36.61 -17.12
C VAL A 160 -19.64 -35.42 -17.16
N ILE A 161 -19.44 -34.39 -16.33
CA ILE A 161 -20.43 -33.30 -16.22
C ILE A 161 -20.20 -32.15 -17.21
N ILE A 162 -18.97 -31.89 -17.66
CA ILE A 162 -18.65 -30.78 -18.59
C ILE A 162 -19.48 -30.83 -19.88
N PRO A 163 -19.79 -31.98 -20.51
CA PRO A 163 -20.67 -32.01 -21.68
C PRO A 163 -22.11 -31.55 -21.42
N PHE A 164 -22.56 -31.60 -20.16
CA PHE A 164 -23.93 -31.27 -19.75
C PHE A 164 -24.04 -29.94 -18.99
N GLN A 165 -22.90 -29.30 -18.72
CA GLN A 165 -22.80 -28.06 -17.94
C GLN A 165 -21.90 -27.08 -18.68
N SER A 166 -22.08 -25.78 -18.49
CA SER A 166 -21.09 -24.83 -19.02
C SER A 166 -19.78 -24.94 -18.24
N ARG A 167 -18.64 -24.62 -18.88
CA ARG A 167 -17.35 -24.51 -18.17
C ARG A 167 -17.41 -23.51 -17.01
N ALA A 168 -18.20 -22.45 -17.16
CA ALA A 168 -18.47 -21.50 -16.08
C ALA A 168 -19.20 -22.15 -14.90
N ALA A 169 -20.23 -22.97 -15.16
CA ALA A 169 -20.93 -23.71 -14.10
C ALA A 169 -19.99 -24.68 -13.38
N VAL A 170 -19.05 -25.32 -14.11
CA VAL A 170 -18.02 -26.17 -13.51
C VAL A 170 -17.04 -25.37 -12.65
N ALA A 171 -16.56 -24.21 -13.13
CA ALA A 171 -15.71 -23.34 -12.33
C ALA A 171 -16.41 -22.84 -11.05
N MET A 172 -17.71 -22.52 -11.13
CA MET A 172 -18.52 -22.15 -9.96
C MET A 172 -18.57 -23.24 -8.88
N LEU A 173 -18.57 -24.52 -9.26
CA LEU A 173 -18.52 -25.62 -8.28
C LEU A 173 -17.24 -25.56 -7.44
N LEU A 174 -16.10 -25.20 -8.03
CA LEU A 174 -14.84 -25.06 -7.28
C LEU A 174 -14.83 -23.79 -6.44
N PHE A 175 -15.27 -22.65 -6.98
CA PHE A 175 -15.36 -21.39 -6.23
C PHE A 175 -16.31 -21.46 -5.03
N SER A 176 -17.37 -22.26 -5.13
CA SER A 176 -18.30 -22.48 -4.00
C SER A 176 -17.79 -23.45 -2.93
N SER A 177 -16.63 -24.10 -3.15
CA SER A 177 -16.09 -25.11 -2.25
C SER A 177 -15.51 -24.51 -0.96
N SER A 178 -15.51 -25.29 0.12
CA SER A 178 -14.83 -24.91 1.36
C SER A 178 -13.31 -24.79 1.20
N GLU A 179 -12.73 -25.52 0.23
CA GLU A 179 -11.31 -25.48 -0.07
C GLU A 179 -10.91 -24.12 -0.65
N TYR A 180 -11.64 -23.63 -1.66
CA TYR A 180 -11.43 -22.30 -2.22
C TYR A 180 -11.58 -21.21 -1.16
N ARG A 181 -12.68 -21.26 -0.38
CA ARG A 181 -12.92 -20.29 0.70
C ARG A 181 -11.80 -20.28 1.74
N GLY A 182 -11.26 -21.46 2.08
CA GLY A 182 -10.12 -21.56 2.99
C GLY A 182 -8.85 -20.90 2.43
N LEU A 183 -8.59 -21.06 1.13
CA LEU A 183 -7.48 -20.41 0.44
C LEU A 183 -7.66 -18.89 0.38
N LEU A 184 -8.89 -18.42 0.08
CA LEU A 184 -9.21 -17.00 0.06
C LEU A 184 -8.97 -16.36 1.43
N VAL A 185 -9.51 -16.95 2.50
CA VAL A 185 -9.30 -16.50 3.89
C VAL A 185 -7.82 -16.46 4.25
N ALA A 186 -7.05 -17.50 3.92
CA ALA A 186 -5.62 -17.54 4.18
C ALA A 186 -4.86 -16.45 3.42
N GLY A 187 -5.21 -16.23 2.15
CA GLY A 187 -4.65 -15.18 1.31
C GLY A 187 -4.93 -13.78 1.85
N ASP A 188 -6.17 -13.51 2.27
CA ASP A 188 -6.58 -12.22 2.81
C ASP A 188 -5.86 -11.89 4.13
N TYR A 189 -5.71 -12.87 5.03
CA TYR A 189 -4.91 -12.70 6.25
C TYR A 189 -3.45 -12.37 5.93
N GLN A 190 -2.85 -13.11 4.99
CA GLN A 190 -1.47 -12.87 4.60
C GLN A 190 -1.29 -11.50 3.94
N LYS A 191 -2.23 -11.10 3.08
CA LYS A 191 -2.18 -9.84 2.33
C LYS A 191 -2.43 -8.63 3.21
N TYR A 192 -3.49 -8.65 4.02
CA TYR A 192 -3.98 -7.46 4.74
C TYR A 192 -3.51 -7.37 6.18
N LEU A 193 -3.19 -8.50 6.82
CA LEU A 193 -2.73 -8.56 8.22
C LEU A 193 -1.28 -9.06 8.36
N GLY A 194 -0.62 -9.47 7.26
CA GLY A 194 0.80 -9.86 7.27
C GLY A 194 1.11 -11.15 8.04
N ARG A 195 0.12 -11.99 8.31
CA ARG A 195 0.30 -13.22 9.10
C ARG A 195 -0.59 -14.36 8.61
N PRO A 196 -0.28 -15.63 8.93
CA PRO A 196 -1.19 -16.74 8.67
C PRO A 196 -2.46 -16.66 9.53
N VAL A 197 -3.56 -17.16 8.97
CA VAL A 197 -4.81 -17.40 9.69
C VAL A 197 -4.68 -18.64 10.57
N ASP A 198 -5.19 -18.59 11.79
CA ASP A 198 -5.26 -19.75 12.68
C ASP A 198 -6.46 -20.67 12.32
N PRO A 199 -6.49 -21.93 12.79
CA PRO A 199 -7.56 -22.86 12.44
C PRO A 199 -8.97 -22.38 12.80
N ALA A 200 -9.14 -21.66 13.91
CA ALA A 200 -10.47 -21.16 14.31
C ALA A 200 -10.90 -19.98 13.45
N GLY A 201 -9.98 -19.05 13.16
CA GLY A 201 -10.19 -17.96 12.21
C GLY A 201 -10.53 -18.46 10.80
N SER A 202 -9.85 -19.51 10.33
CA SER A 202 -10.12 -20.14 9.03
C SER A 202 -11.53 -20.74 8.98
N ALA A 203 -11.91 -21.52 10.00
CA ALA A 203 -13.25 -22.10 10.08
C ALA A 203 -14.36 -21.03 10.12
N ALA A 204 -14.16 -19.96 10.89
CA ALA A 204 -15.10 -18.84 10.97
C ALA A 204 -15.20 -18.10 9.62
N GLY A 205 -14.08 -17.85 8.94
CA GLY A 205 -14.07 -17.21 7.63
C GLY A 205 -14.77 -18.04 6.55
N ILE A 206 -14.55 -19.36 6.53
CA ILE A 206 -15.23 -20.28 5.62
C ILE A 206 -16.76 -20.26 5.87
N GLN A 207 -17.18 -20.29 7.14
CA GLN A 207 -18.61 -20.21 7.49
C GLN A 207 -19.23 -18.86 7.11
N PHE A 208 -18.48 -17.77 7.22
CA PHE A 208 -18.91 -16.46 6.76
C PHE A 208 -19.14 -16.48 5.24
N LEU A 209 -18.15 -16.90 4.46
CA LEU A 209 -18.19 -16.94 3.00
C LEU A 209 -19.19 -17.97 2.44
N GLN A 210 -19.70 -18.89 3.27
CA GLN A 210 -20.82 -19.76 2.90
C GLN A 210 -22.12 -18.99 2.68
N ASN A 211 -22.31 -17.89 3.40
CA ASN A 211 -23.57 -17.16 3.44
C ASN A 211 -23.41 -15.66 3.07
N GLY A 212 -22.18 -15.17 2.97
CA GLY A 212 -21.85 -13.79 2.59
C GLY A 212 -20.99 -13.71 1.32
N THR A 213 -20.61 -12.50 0.96
CA THR A 213 -19.74 -12.22 -0.20
C THR A 213 -18.29 -11.95 0.21
N ASP A 214 -17.38 -12.04 -0.77
CA ASP A 214 -15.97 -11.67 -0.62
C ASP A 214 -15.83 -10.25 -0.05
N GLU A 215 -16.59 -9.27 -0.55
CA GLU A 215 -16.51 -7.88 -0.08
C GLU A 215 -17.04 -7.69 1.33
N GLN A 216 -18.07 -8.44 1.72
CA GLN A 216 -18.57 -8.42 3.10
C GLN A 216 -17.51 -9.00 4.06
N TYR A 217 -16.80 -10.03 3.63
CA TYR A 217 -15.73 -10.64 4.40
C TYR A 217 -14.51 -9.69 4.50
N LEU A 218 -14.09 -9.10 3.39
CA LEU A 218 -13.05 -8.07 3.36
C LEU A 218 -13.41 -6.89 4.26
N ALA A 219 -14.65 -6.39 4.21
CA ALA A 219 -15.09 -5.31 5.09
C ALA A 219 -15.04 -5.70 6.57
N PHE A 220 -15.38 -6.94 6.91
CA PHE A 220 -15.22 -7.45 8.27
C PHE A 220 -13.74 -7.48 8.69
N LEU A 221 -12.85 -8.00 7.84
CA LEU A 221 -11.42 -8.10 8.13
C LEU A 221 -10.75 -6.73 8.27
N LEU A 222 -10.97 -5.83 7.30
CA LEU A 222 -10.32 -4.51 7.24
C LEU A 222 -10.92 -3.51 8.25
N SER A 223 -12.11 -3.76 8.78
CA SER A 223 -12.67 -2.96 9.88
C SER A 223 -12.21 -3.41 11.27
N SER A 224 -11.59 -4.59 11.38
CA SER A 224 -11.16 -5.19 12.63
C SER A 224 -10.22 -4.30 13.44
N GLN A 225 -10.17 -4.54 14.77
CA GLN A 225 -9.25 -3.84 15.64
C GLN A 225 -7.79 -4.16 15.29
N GLU A 226 -7.52 -5.38 14.81
CA GLU A 226 -6.18 -5.80 14.41
C GLU A 226 -5.69 -5.01 13.20
N TYR A 227 -6.48 -4.97 12.12
CA TYR A 227 -6.14 -4.15 10.95
C TYR A 227 -6.03 -2.67 11.32
N PHE A 228 -6.92 -2.17 12.18
CA PHE A 228 -6.85 -0.79 12.67
C PHE A 228 -5.57 -0.49 13.43
N ASN A 229 -5.08 -1.43 14.26
CA ASN A 229 -3.81 -1.32 14.96
C ASN A 229 -2.62 -1.40 13.99
N ASP A 230 -2.65 -2.33 13.04
CA ASP A 230 -1.62 -2.49 12.00
C ASP A 230 -1.50 -1.23 11.14
N ALA A 231 -2.61 -0.55 10.85
CA ALA A 231 -2.58 0.73 10.14
C ALA A 231 -1.85 1.86 10.89
N GLN A 232 -1.79 1.78 12.22
CA GLN A 232 -0.98 2.73 13.03
C GLN A 232 0.51 2.40 12.96
N VAL A 233 0.82 1.14 12.63
CA VAL A 233 2.17 0.64 12.40
C VAL A 233 2.58 0.85 10.93
N SER A 234 1.70 1.40 10.06
CA SER A 234 2.09 1.75 8.69
C SER A 234 3.08 2.93 8.69
N ASN A 235 4.34 2.51 8.65
CA ASN A 235 5.67 3.15 8.69
C ASN A 235 5.89 4.52 8.00
N GLY A 236 4.87 5.24 7.55
CA GLY A 236 5.00 6.56 6.94
C GLY A 236 5.57 7.58 7.93
N VAL A 237 6.62 8.30 7.50
CA VAL A 237 7.16 9.44 8.25
C VAL A 237 7.09 10.70 7.39
N ASP A 238 6.70 11.80 8.01
CA ASP A 238 6.84 13.14 7.46
C ASP A 238 8.30 13.58 7.65
N VAL A 239 8.97 13.90 6.53
CA VAL A 239 10.38 14.30 6.52
C VAL A 239 10.44 15.75 6.07
N LYS A 240 11.06 16.62 6.87
CA LYS A 240 11.19 18.05 6.57
C LYS A 240 12.62 18.51 6.70
N ALA A 241 13.20 19.00 5.62
CA ALA A 241 14.48 19.70 5.64
C ALA A 241 14.26 21.15 6.12
N ARG A 242 15.07 21.62 7.07
CA ARG A 242 14.83 22.91 7.76
C ARG A 242 15.99 23.88 7.65
N PHE A 243 17.22 23.37 7.71
CA PHE A 243 18.42 24.16 7.51
C PHE A 243 19.42 23.34 6.71
N SER A 244 19.91 23.93 5.62
CA SER A 244 20.80 23.29 4.66
C SER A 244 21.86 24.31 4.25
N GLN A 245 23.02 24.24 4.91
CA GLN A 245 24.15 25.12 4.66
C GLN A 245 25.41 24.27 4.49
N GLY A 246 26.17 24.52 3.43
CA GLY A 246 27.47 23.88 3.24
C GLY A 246 28.62 24.86 3.35
N SER A 247 29.76 24.34 3.77
CA SER A 247 31.04 25.05 3.74
C SER A 247 31.98 24.30 2.82
N ALA A 248 32.40 24.96 1.74
CA ALA A 248 33.40 24.45 0.82
C ALA A 248 34.74 25.12 1.12
N VAL A 249 35.79 24.32 1.33
CA VAL A 249 37.14 24.87 1.40
C VAL A 249 37.72 24.86 -0.01
N ALA A 250 38.15 26.01 -0.52
CA ALA A 250 38.80 26.08 -1.83
C ALA A 250 40.10 25.25 -1.83
N PHE A 251 40.24 24.33 -2.78
CA PHE A 251 41.50 23.69 -3.17
C PHE A 251 42.21 22.82 -2.10
N ASN A 252 41.51 21.86 -1.48
CA ASN A 252 42.14 20.79 -0.69
C ASN A 252 41.66 19.38 -1.07
N PRO A 253 42.47 18.58 -1.81
CA PRO A 253 42.12 17.20 -2.16
C PRO A 253 42.01 16.25 -0.95
N ALA A 254 42.59 16.60 0.20
CA ALA A 254 42.50 15.79 1.42
C ALA A 254 41.23 16.06 2.24
N SER A 255 40.46 17.10 1.92
CA SER A 255 39.21 17.45 2.63
C SER A 255 38.32 18.29 1.71
N PRO A 256 37.51 17.65 0.84
CA PRO A 256 36.74 18.33 -0.20
C PRO A 256 35.59 19.23 0.31
N GLY A 257 35.52 19.50 1.62
CA GLY A 257 34.44 20.22 2.28
C GLY A 257 33.23 19.33 2.60
N THR A 258 32.42 19.76 3.55
CA THR A 258 31.20 19.06 3.94
C THR A 258 30.01 20.00 4.02
N ALA A 259 28.82 19.45 3.80
CA ALA A 259 27.58 20.21 3.94
C ALA A 259 26.72 19.67 5.07
N ASN A 260 26.17 20.57 5.88
CA ASN A 260 25.32 20.22 7.01
C ASN A 260 23.85 20.26 6.60
N LEU A 261 23.12 19.23 7.02
CA LEU A 261 21.68 19.10 6.85
C LEU A 261 21.04 18.89 8.21
N LEU A 262 20.02 19.69 8.50
CA LEU A 262 19.12 19.47 9.62
C LEU A 262 17.76 19.00 9.11
N VAL A 263 17.40 17.77 9.49
CA VAL A 263 16.19 17.08 9.06
C VAL A 263 15.32 16.80 10.28
N GLN A 264 14.04 17.16 10.17
CA GLN A 264 13.02 16.79 11.14
C GLN A 264 12.24 15.59 10.60
N VAL A 265 12.05 14.59 11.44
CA VAL A 265 11.30 13.38 11.12
C VAL A 265 10.22 13.16 12.18
N SER A 266 8.98 13.12 11.72
CA SER A 266 7.80 12.87 12.54
C SER A 266 6.98 11.73 11.94
N GLY A 267 6.17 11.06 12.76
CA GLY A 267 5.20 10.11 12.22
C GLY A 267 4.26 10.85 11.28
N LEU A 268 4.02 10.28 10.09
CA LEU A 268 3.12 10.89 9.11
C LEU A 268 1.69 10.99 9.66
N SER A 269 1.37 10.08 10.55
CA SER A 269 0.11 9.89 11.23
C SER A 269 -0.09 10.86 12.40
N ASP A 270 0.82 10.80 13.36
CA ASP A 270 0.68 11.37 14.70
C ASP A 270 1.47 12.67 14.88
N GLY A 271 2.34 13.01 13.92
CA GLY A 271 3.26 14.14 14.05
C GLY A 271 4.29 13.96 15.17
N GLU A 272 4.32 12.79 15.82
CA GLU A 272 5.19 12.55 16.96
C GLU A 272 6.63 12.41 16.48
N PRO A 273 7.60 12.93 17.26
CA PRO A 273 9.01 12.72 17.01
C PRO A 273 9.36 11.26 16.74
N VAL A 274 9.89 10.98 15.56
CA VAL A 274 10.41 9.66 15.26
C VAL A 274 11.82 9.59 15.83
N LEU A 275 12.00 8.77 16.87
CA LEU A 275 13.27 8.56 17.55
C LEU A 275 13.94 7.26 17.11
N GLY A 276 15.24 7.12 17.42
CA GLY A 276 15.98 5.87 17.24
C GLY A 276 16.37 5.53 15.80
N LEU A 277 16.09 6.40 14.81
CA LEU A 277 16.63 6.22 13.47
C LEU A 277 18.15 6.25 13.47
N THR A 278 18.73 5.42 12.62
CA THR A 278 20.17 5.26 12.44
C THR A 278 20.62 5.85 11.10
N GLN A 279 21.92 6.15 10.98
CA GLN A 279 22.52 6.71 9.76
C GLN A 279 22.18 5.90 8.50
N ASN A 280 22.18 4.57 8.58
CA ASN A 280 21.92 3.68 7.45
C ASN A 280 20.50 3.77 6.89
N GLN A 281 19.59 4.42 7.60
CA GLN A 281 18.21 4.64 7.15
C GLN A 281 18.06 5.94 6.36
N PHE A 282 19.06 6.84 6.40
CA PHE A 282 19.02 8.11 5.68
C PHE A 282 19.82 8.01 4.38
N HIS A 283 19.13 8.25 3.27
CA HIS A 283 19.74 8.31 1.95
C HIS A 283 19.62 9.73 1.42
N VAL A 284 20.77 10.38 1.22
CA VAL A 284 20.86 11.69 0.59
C VAL A 284 21.41 11.52 -0.82
N THR A 285 20.61 11.86 -1.81
CA THR A 285 20.97 11.78 -3.23
C THR A 285 20.82 13.15 -3.89
N GLY A 286 21.70 13.46 -4.83
CA GLY A 286 21.62 14.71 -5.60
C GLY A 286 20.73 14.55 -6.82
N HIS A 287 20.00 15.60 -7.17
CA HIS A 287 19.19 15.63 -8.40
C HIS A 287 19.80 16.45 -9.54
N PHE A 288 20.68 17.43 -9.25
CA PHE A 288 21.27 18.32 -10.25
C PHE A 288 22.77 18.53 -10.01
N GLN A 289 23.57 18.43 -11.07
CA GLN A 289 24.98 18.86 -11.09
C GLN A 289 25.06 20.27 -11.70
N LEU A 290 25.79 21.19 -11.05
CA LEU A 290 26.05 22.52 -11.62
C LEU A 290 27.06 22.43 -12.79
N PRO A 291 27.00 23.32 -13.80
CA PRO A 291 28.03 23.41 -14.83
C PRO A 291 29.42 23.57 -14.17
N ARG A 292 30.38 22.70 -14.53
CA ARG A 292 31.75 22.54 -13.96
C ARG A 292 31.90 21.61 -12.75
N GLN A 293 30.81 21.03 -12.23
CA GLN A 293 30.91 20.01 -11.20
C GLN A 293 31.32 18.66 -11.81
N VAL A 294 32.40 18.06 -11.28
CA VAL A 294 32.96 16.81 -11.82
C VAL A 294 32.33 15.56 -11.20
N CYS A 295 31.72 15.67 -10.01
CA CYS A 295 31.27 14.52 -9.21
C CYS A 295 29.86 14.71 -8.63
N SER A 296 29.07 13.64 -8.55
CA SER A 296 27.75 13.64 -7.88
C SER A 296 27.86 13.46 -6.37
N PHE A 297 26.72 13.61 -5.67
CA PHE A 297 26.52 12.98 -4.36
C PHE A 297 26.74 11.46 -4.52
N SER A 298 27.46 10.83 -3.60
CA SER A 298 27.60 9.38 -3.58
C SER A 298 26.31 8.72 -3.07
N SER A 299 26.12 7.43 -3.37
CA SER A 299 25.04 6.59 -2.84
C SER A 299 25.12 6.35 -1.32
N ASN A 300 26.06 7.01 -0.61
CA ASN A 300 26.19 6.96 0.84
C ASN A 300 26.83 8.25 1.37
N SER A 301 26.32 9.40 0.92
CA SER A 301 26.96 10.71 1.12
C SER A 301 27.02 11.16 2.59
N VAL A 302 26.25 10.55 3.49
CA VAL A 302 26.22 10.92 4.91
C VAL A 302 27.50 10.42 5.60
N THR A 303 28.39 11.34 5.96
CA THR A 303 29.68 11.06 6.60
C THR A 303 29.65 11.16 8.11
N SER A 304 28.70 11.92 8.67
CA SER A 304 28.41 11.90 10.11
C SER A 304 26.92 12.06 10.36
N PHE A 305 26.43 11.48 11.44
CA PHE A 305 25.02 11.49 11.82
C PHE A 305 24.86 11.61 13.33
N GLY A 306 23.92 12.45 13.77
CA GLY A 306 23.59 12.62 15.18
C GLY A 306 22.12 12.94 15.38
N SER A 307 21.52 12.33 16.41
CA SER A 307 20.19 12.73 16.90
C SER A 307 20.33 13.97 17.79
N VAL A 308 19.58 15.02 17.47
CA VAL A 308 19.53 16.29 18.23
C VAL A 308 18.36 16.28 19.22
N GLY A 309 17.55 15.21 19.23
CA GLY A 309 16.36 15.06 20.08
C GLY A 309 15.08 15.57 19.41
N ASN A 310 13.91 15.17 19.93
CA ASN A 310 12.60 15.56 19.40
C ASN A 310 12.44 15.35 17.88
N GLY A 311 12.97 14.24 17.36
CA GLY A 311 12.83 13.87 15.94
C GLY A 311 13.75 14.65 15.00
N TRP A 312 14.70 15.42 15.55
CA TRP A 312 15.69 16.16 14.79
C TRP A 312 16.97 15.35 14.60
N TYR A 313 17.46 15.35 13.37
CA TYR A 313 18.66 14.65 12.96
C TYR A 313 19.58 15.62 12.23
N GLN A 314 20.80 15.74 12.74
CA GLN A 314 21.87 16.47 12.08
C GLN A 314 22.74 15.47 11.32
N MET A 315 22.99 15.76 10.06
CA MET A 315 23.87 14.96 9.23
C MET A 315 24.81 15.82 8.42
N THR A 316 25.99 15.28 8.18
CA THR A 316 27.01 15.89 7.33
C THR A 316 27.08 15.09 6.05
N VAL A 317 27.04 15.75 4.90
CA VAL A 317 27.15 15.10 3.58
C VAL A 317 28.44 15.51 2.86
N ALA A 318 29.03 14.55 2.16
CA ALA A 318 30.22 14.75 1.32
C ALA A 318 29.97 14.29 -0.12
N LEU A 319 30.77 14.82 -1.04
CA LEU A 319 30.80 14.36 -2.43
C LEU A 319 31.45 12.98 -2.54
N ALA A 320 31.15 12.25 -3.61
CA ALA A 320 31.83 10.99 -3.91
C ALA A 320 33.35 11.22 -4.06
N ASN A 321 34.17 10.43 -3.37
CA ASN A 321 35.64 10.54 -3.38
C ASN A 321 36.29 9.73 -4.52
N THR A 322 35.60 9.57 -5.64
CA THR A 322 36.07 8.72 -6.76
C THR A 322 37.06 9.42 -7.69
N HIS A 323 37.36 10.72 -7.46
CA HIS A 323 38.31 11.49 -8.27
C HIS A 323 38.99 12.59 -7.46
N ASP A 324 40.28 12.85 -7.71
CA ASP A 324 41.10 13.88 -7.05
C ASP A 324 40.62 15.34 -7.28
N LEU A 325 39.56 15.52 -8.09
CA LEU A 325 38.98 16.81 -8.47
C LEU A 325 37.54 16.99 -7.95
N CYS A 326 37.04 16.07 -7.11
CA CYS A 326 35.71 16.16 -6.53
C CYS A 326 35.67 17.23 -5.42
N GLN A 327 35.26 18.45 -5.78
CA GLN A 327 35.10 19.57 -4.84
C GLN A 327 33.72 20.22 -5.00
N TRP A 328 33.19 20.77 -3.91
CA TRP A 328 32.00 21.61 -3.94
C TRP A 328 32.27 22.88 -4.76
N VAL A 329 31.28 23.30 -5.54
CA VAL A 329 31.30 24.57 -6.28
C VAL A 329 30.26 25.49 -5.62
N THR A 330 30.55 26.77 -5.46
CA THR A 330 29.58 27.74 -4.93
C THR A 330 28.28 27.72 -5.75
N GLY A 331 27.14 27.63 -5.08
CA GLY A 331 25.82 27.58 -5.71
C GLY A 331 24.78 26.79 -4.91
N ASP A 332 23.57 26.68 -5.48
CA ASP A 332 22.44 25.97 -4.89
C ASP A 332 22.34 24.55 -5.45
N TYR A 333 22.26 23.58 -4.54
CA TYR A 333 22.16 22.16 -4.85
C TYR A 333 20.83 21.59 -4.39
N LEU A 334 20.17 20.80 -5.23
CA LEU A 334 18.98 20.04 -4.82
C LEU A 334 19.37 18.64 -4.34
N ALA A 335 19.07 18.36 -3.08
CA ALA A 335 19.26 17.06 -2.45
C ALA A 335 17.90 16.45 -2.11
N ASN A 336 17.68 15.21 -2.53
CA ASN A 336 16.58 14.39 -2.05
C ASN A 336 17.04 13.60 -0.84
N ILE A 337 16.26 13.68 0.23
CA ILE A 337 16.50 13.02 1.50
C ILE A 337 15.38 12.00 1.68
N ALA A 338 15.74 10.73 1.67
CA ALA A 338 14.81 9.63 1.88
C ALA A 338 15.16 8.86 3.15
N ILE A 339 14.12 8.45 3.88
CA ILE A 339 14.21 7.52 5.00
C ILE A 339 13.72 6.17 4.52
N GLN A 340 14.51 5.13 4.77
CA GLN A 340 14.23 3.76 4.36
C GLN A 340 14.31 2.78 5.53
N GLY A 341 13.71 1.59 5.36
CA GLY A 341 13.64 0.55 6.37
C GLY A 341 12.24 0.43 7.00
N SER A 342 12.18 0.24 8.32
CA SER A 342 10.92 0.15 9.08
C SER A 342 10.18 1.48 9.21
N LYS A 343 10.70 2.58 8.66
CA LYS A 343 10.01 3.87 8.53
C LYS A 343 10.37 4.45 7.16
N GLN A 344 9.42 5.04 6.45
CA GLN A 344 9.59 5.50 5.07
C GLN A 344 8.98 6.88 4.83
N GLY A 345 9.75 7.75 4.21
CA GLY A 345 9.34 9.11 3.85
C GLY A 345 10.46 9.84 3.10
N ALA A 346 10.14 10.89 2.36
CA ALA A 346 11.13 11.63 1.58
C ALA A 346 10.83 13.13 1.50
N THR A 347 11.87 13.93 1.27
CA THR A 347 11.76 15.38 1.10
C THR A 347 12.89 15.91 0.23
N VAL A 348 12.71 17.11 -0.31
CA VAL A 348 13.74 17.83 -1.08
C VAL A 348 14.30 18.97 -0.24
N ALA A 349 15.62 19.09 -0.22
CA ALA A 349 16.36 20.17 0.43
C ALA A 349 17.16 20.97 -0.61
N THR A 350 17.31 22.27 -0.38
CA THR A 350 18.22 23.13 -1.15
C THR A 350 19.46 23.43 -0.32
N LEU A 351 20.60 22.88 -0.70
CA LEU A 351 21.91 23.11 -0.07
C LEU A 351 22.58 24.33 -0.71
N ASN A 352 22.72 25.41 0.05
CA ASN A 352 23.48 26.57 -0.39
C ASN A 352 24.96 26.38 -0.01
N ILE A 353 25.84 26.36 -1.01
CA ILE A 353 27.30 26.36 -0.84
C ILE A 353 27.81 27.78 -1.12
N GLN A 354 28.47 28.38 -0.13
CA GLN A 354 29.07 29.71 -0.23
C GLN A 354 30.52 29.64 -0.69
#